data_AF-A0A1S6EUH5-F1
#
_entry.id   AF-A0A1S6EUH5-F1
#
_cell.length_a   1.000
_cell.length_b   1.000
_cell.length_c   1.000
_cell.angle_alpha   90.00
_cell.angle_beta   90.00
_cell.angle_gamma   90.00
#
_symmetry.space_group_name_H-M   'P 1'
#
loop_
_entity.id
_entity.type
_entity.pdbx_description
1 polymer ?
#
loop_
_entity_poly.entity_id
_entity_poly.type
_entity_poly.pdbx_seq_one_letter_code
_entity_poly.pdbx_strand_id
1 'polypeptide(L)' 'MMTVQSAQKIATTEDRKALLAQLGVPDGQATVERRKADDGDHLVVRLSPEARPAARPQRFRGHDVRYEPLRPAVAW' A
#
# COMPACT_ATOMS: atom_id res chain seq x y z
N MET A 1 -29.83 1.12 10.56
CA MET A 1 -29.20 0.12 9.67
C MET A 1 -27.71 0.36 9.65
N MET A 2 -26.95 -0.72 9.81
CA MET A 2 -25.58 -0.74 10.32
C MET A 2 -24.52 -0.23 9.33
N THR A 3 -23.59 0.53 9.89
CA THR A 3 -22.35 1.08 9.33
C THR A 3 -21.40 0.00 8.82
N VAL A 4 -21.56 -0.44 7.57
CA VAL A 4 -20.56 -1.31 6.90
C VAL A 4 -19.43 -0.52 6.22
N GLN A 5 -19.53 0.81 6.19
CA GLN A 5 -18.58 1.68 5.48
C GLN A 5 -17.31 1.99 6.29
N SER A 6 -17.28 1.70 7.59
CA SER A 6 -16.17 2.07 8.49
C SER A 6 -15.15 0.95 8.67
N ALA A 7 -15.58 -0.31 8.84
CA ALA A 7 -14.66 -1.41 9.15
C ALA A 7 -13.66 -1.70 8.01
N GLN A 8 -14.12 -1.70 6.75
CA GLN A 8 -13.23 -1.90 5.60
C GLN A 8 -12.25 -0.73 5.43
N LYS A 9 -12.69 0.52 5.63
CA LYS A 9 -11.81 1.70 5.53
C LYS A 9 -10.78 1.77 6.66
N ILE A 10 -11.19 1.43 7.89
CA ILE A 10 -10.33 1.42 9.08
C ILE A 10 -9.30 0.29 8.97
N ALA A 11 -9.74 -0.94 8.65
CA ALA A 11 -8.84 -2.07 8.40
C ALA A 11 -7.81 -1.75 7.31
N THR A 12 -8.24 -1.13 6.20
CA THR A 12 -7.32 -0.70 5.13
C THR A 12 -6.33 0.38 5.60
N THR A 13 -6.72 1.24 6.53
CA THR A 13 -5.85 2.29 7.07
C THR A 13 -4.81 1.73 8.04
N GLU A 14 -5.21 0.78 8.89
CA GLU A 14 -4.31 0.07 9.79
C GLU A 14 -3.34 -0.85 9.03
N ASP A 15 -3.82 -1.61 8.04
CA ASP A 15 -2.99 -2.42 7.16
C ASP A 15 -1.99 -1.56 6.38
N ARG A 16 -2.44 -0.39 5.86
CA ARG A 16 -1.53 0.57 5.22
C ARG A 16 -0.44 1.02 6.19
N LYS A 17 -0.79 1.44 7.40
CA LYS A 17 0.18 1.92 8.39
C LYS A 17 1.16 0.82 8.80
N ALA A 18 0.66 -0.39 9.02
CA ALA A 18 1.47 -1.54 9.37
C ALA A 18 2.41 -1.96 8.22
N LEU A 19 1.94 -1.94 6.97
CA LEU A 19 2.80 -2.23 5.82
C LEU A 19 3.87 -1.14 5.63
N LEU A 20 3.51 0.15 5.75
CA LEU A 20 4.48 1.25 5.68
C LEU A 20 5.54 1.13 6.80
N ALA A 21 5.13 0.79 8.02
CA ALA A 21 6.05 0.53 9.12
C ALA A 21 6.97 -0.66 8.84
N GLN A 22 6.45 -1.75 8.26
CA GLN A 22 7.26 -2.91 7.88
C GLN A 22 8.23 -2.59 6.74
N LEU A 23 7.84 -1.74 5.78
CA LEU A 23 8.73 -1.26 4.73
C LEU A 23 9.90 -0.44 5.29
N GLY A 24 9.74 0.19 6.47
CA GLY A 24 10.80 0.97 7.12
C GLY A 24 11.19 2.22 6.32
N VAL A 25 10.27 2.75 5.52
CA VAL A 25 10.48 3.94 4.69
C VAL A 25 9.96 5.20 5.41
N PRO A 26 10.59 6.37 5.21
CA PRO A 26 10.07 7.63 5.71
C PRO A 26 8.67 7.95 5.17
N ASP A 27 7.87 8.65 5.97
CA ASP A 27 6.57 9.18 5.55
C ASP A 27 6.71 9.99 4.26
N GLY A 28 5.82 9.76 3.30
CA GLY A 28 5.83 10.42 1.99
C GLY A 28 6.74 9.78 0.94
N GLN A 29 7.63 8.84 1.31
CA GLN A 29 8.44 8.10 0.32
C GLN A 29 7.77 6.81 -0.17
N ALA A 30 6.66 6.42 0.44
CA ALA A 30 5.84 5.32 -0.03
C ALA A 30 4.36 5.58 0.20
N THR A 31 3.55 5.05 -0.71
CA THR A 31 2.09 5.01 -0.55
C THR A 31 1.62 3.58 -0.78
N VAL A 32 0.54 3.20 -0.09
CA VAL A 32 -0.07 1.88 -0.25
C VAL A 32 -1.53 2.07 -0.64
N GLU A 33 -1.94 1.40 -1.71
CA GLU A 33 -3.28 1.39 -2.24
C GLU A 33 -3.76 -0.06 -2.37
N ARG A 34 -5.00 -0.34 -1.99
CA ARG A 34 -5.63 -1.65 -2.26
C ARG A 34 -6.30 -1.59 -3.62
N ARG A 35 -5.92 -2.50 -4.52
CA ARG A 35 -6.51 -2.67 -5.85
C ARG A 35 -7.32 -3.96 -5.87
N LYS A 36 -8.57 -3.87 -6.33
CA LYS A 36 -9.36 -5.04 -6.70
C LYS A 36 -8.90 -5.54 -8.07
N ALA A 37 -8.56 -6.82 -8.17
CA ALA A 37 -8.41 -7.52 -9.43
C ALA A 37 -9.41 -8.68 -9.50
N ASP A 38 -9.65 -9.19 -10.71
CA ASP A 38 -10.51 -10.36 -10.95
C ASP A 38 -10.07 -11.60 -10.16
N ASP A 39 -8.77 -11.75 -9.94
CA ASP A 39 -8.15 -12.87 -9.20
C ASP A 39 -8.05 -12.63 -7.68
N GLY A 40 -8.47 -11.44 -7.21
CA GLY A 40 -8.45 -11.08 -5.78
C GLY A 40 -7.88 -9.69 -5.49
N ASP A 41 -8.08 -9.25 -4.25
CA ASP A 41 -7.54 -7.99 -3.74
C ASP A 41 -6.02 -8.07 -3.54
N HIS A 42 -5.28 -7.12 -4.11
CA HIS A 42 -3.85 -6.97 -3.89
C HIS A 42 -3.51 -5.56 -3.41
N LEU A 43 -2.38 -5.44 -2.71
CA LEU A 43 -1.81 -4.19 -2.24
C LEU A 43 -0.77 -3.71 -3.23
N VAL A 44 -0.88 -2.45 -3.62
CA VAL A 44 0.08 -1.76 -4.48
C VAL A 44 0.84 -0.77 -3.62
N VAL A 45 2.14 -1.00 -3.49
CA VAL A 45 3.08 -0.09 -2.83
C VAL A 45 3.75 0.74 -3.91
N ARG A 46 3.45 2.04 -3.96
CA ARG A 46 4.17 2.98 -4.81
C ARG A 46 5.32 3.57 -4.03
N LEU A 47 6.55 3.29 -4.47
CA LEU A 47 7.78 3.78 -3.84
C LEU A 47 8.34 4.97 -4.63
N SER A 48 8.70 6.04 -3.93
CA SER A 48 9.51 7.11 -4.50
C SER A 48 10.84 6.54 -5.01
N PRO A 49 11.45 7.09 -6.07
CA PRO A 49 12.70 6.58 -6.63
C PRO A 49 13.88 6.63 -5.62
N GLU A 50 13.85 7.60 -4.71
CA GLU A 50 14.79 7.73 -3.59
C GLU A 50 14.48 6.79 -2.42
N ALA A 51 13.30 6.16 -2.39
CA ALA A 51 12.89 5.30 -1.30
C ALA A 51 13.79 4.06 -1.20
N ARG A 52 14.21 3.76 0.03
CA ARG A 52 15.01 2.58 0.37
C ARG A 52 14.28 1.78 1.45
N PRO A 53 13.31 0.93 1.08
CA PRO A 53 12.62 0.10 2.05
C PRO A 53 13.58 -0.94 2.64
N ALA A 54 13.55 -1.07 3.97
CA ALA A 54 14.31 -2.05 4.73
C ALA A 54 13.82 -3.48 4.49
N ALA A 55 12.51 -3.65 4.25
CA ALA A 55 11.91 -4.94 3.89
C ALA A 55 10.98 -4.79 2.68
N ARG A 56 10.90 -5.84 1.86
CA ARG A 56 10.00 -5.90 0.69
C ARG A 56 9.17 -7.19 0.69
N PRO A 57 8.17 -7.30 1.60
CA PRO A 57 7.29 -8.47 1.61
C PRO A 57 6.52 -8.59 0.30
N GLN A 58 6.50 -9.80 -0.28
CA GLN A 58 5.67 -10.10 -1.47
C GLN A 58 4.21 -10.39 -1.09
N ARG A 59 3.96 -10.71 0.19
CA ARG A 59 2.63 -10.93 0.75
C ARG A 59 2.50 -10.26 2.11
N PHE A 60 1.34 -9.67 2.37
CA PHE A 60 1.02 -9.01 3.64
C PHE A 60 -0.42 -9.31 4.04
N ARG A 61 -0.60 -9.93 5.22
CA ARG A 61 -1.93 -10.24 5.80
C ARG A 61 -2.89 -10.97 4.84
N GLY A 62 -2.36 -11.82 3.95
CA GLY A 62 -3.15 -12.56 2.96
C GLY A 62 -3.37 -11.85 1.63
N HIS A 63 -2.85 -10.63 1.46
CA HIS A 63 -2.85 -9.91 0.19
C HIS A 63 -1.49 -10.03 -0.51
N ASP A 64 -1.52 -10.17 -1.83
CA ASP A 64 -0.33 -10.01 -2.66
C ASP A 64 0.12 -8.54 -2.68
N VAL A 65 1.42 -8.31 -2.58
CA VAL A 65 2.02 -6.98 -2.54
C VAL A 65 2.81 -6.74 -3.83
N ARG A 66 2.38 -5.76 -4.61
CA ARG A 66 3.06 -5.30 -5.82
C ARG A 66 3.74 -3.98 -5.59
N TYR A 67 4.96 -3.86 -6.10
CA TYR A 67 5.73 -2.63 -6.02
C TYR A 67 5.69 -1.92 -7.36
N GLU A 68 5.25 -0.67 -7.34
CA GLU A 68 5.28 0.20 -8.52
C GLU A 68 6.18 1.41 -8.24
N PRO A 69 6.91 1.93 -9.24
CA PRO A 69 7.58 3.20 -9.08
C PRO A 69 6.53 4.31 -8.97
N LEU A 70 6.70 5.20 -8.00
CA LEU A 70 5.98 6.47 -7.96
C LEU A 70 6.52 7.29 -9.15
N ARG A 71 5.79 7.29 -10.27
CA ARG A 71 6.15 8.16 -11.38
C ARG A 71 5.91 9.60 -10.92
N PRO A 72 6.90 10.51 -11.07
CA PRO A 72 6.60 11.93 -10.95
C PRO A 72 5.51 12.23 -11.99
N ALA A 73 4.46 12.95 -11.57
CA ALA A 73 3.52 13.53 -12.51
C ALA A 73 4.33 14.52 -13.37
N VAL A 74 4.80 14.05 -14.52
CA VAL A 74 5.42 14.92 -15.51
C VAL A 74 4.28 15.81 -16.01
N ALA A 75 4.19 17.01 -15.46
CA ALA A 75 3.39 18.07 -16.06
C ALA A 75 4.10 18.43 -17.37
N TRP A 76 3.53 17.96 -18.48
CA TRP A 76 3.79 18.54 -19.79
C TRP A 76 2.97 19.81 -19.95
#